data_AF-A0AA86UT33-F1
#
_entry.id   AF-A0AA86UT33-F1
#
_cell.length_a   1.000
_cell.length_b   1.000
_cell.length_c   1.000
_cell.angle_alpha   90.00
_cell.angle_beta   90.00
_cell.angle_gamma   90.00
#
_symmetry.space_group_name_H-M   'P 1'
#
loop_
_entity.id
_entity.type
_entity.pdbx_description
1 polymer ?
#
loop_
_entity_poly.entity_id
_entity_poly.type
_entity_poly.pdbx_seq_one_letter_code
_entity_poly.pdbx_strand_id
1 'polypeptide(L)'
;MLNHSNVCWAAYALNKTRLLKEEHPVNSLGQQITDRQEFVLSFLPLAHIYMRSLQGVQICDGGALGYIHGSTNTLLADVQELRITAFILVPRIIQKVYDGISTKLERSSFLKQALFKKAYAARLKMFKAELIKIQKQFLTSYNNKTTPKPLQFVNQARLNYQKTTNLVFNQFPKMLGGRCRIAVTGSAPLSQTHGEFMSICFNLHLIEGF
;
A
#
# COMPACT_ATOMS: atom_id res chain seq x y z
N MET A 1 -14.91 12.72 -5.69
CA MET A 1 -15.83 13.13 -4.60
C MET A 1 -16.11 11.88 -3.78
N LEU A 2 -16.11 11.98 -2.46
CA LEU A 2 -16.43 10.85 -1.59
C LEU A 2 -17.90 10.47 -1.75
N ASN A 3 -18.19 9.24 -2.16
CA ASN A 3 -19.53 8.68 -2.12
C ASN A 3 -19.58 7.50 -1.12
N HIS A 4 -20.79 7.05 -0.80
CA HIS A 4 -21.02 5.92 0.09
C HIS A 4 -20.30 4.64 -0.38
N SER A 5 -20.36 4.34 -1.68
CA SER A 5 -19.73 3.18 -2.30
C SER A 5 -18.21 3.15 -2.11
N ASN A 6 -17.47 4.23 -2.36
CA ASN A 6 -16.00 4.24 -2.19
C ASN A 6 -15.61 4.01 -0.72
N VAL A 7 -16.37 4.58 0.21
CA VAL A 7 -16.10 4.45 1.66
C VAL A 7 -16.35 3.01 2.11
N CYS A 8 -17.50 2.44 1.76
CA CYS A 8 -17.86 1.06 2.09
C CYS A 8 -16.91 0.06 1.41
N TRP A 9 -16.53 0.32 0.17
CA TRP A 9 -15.60 -0.54 -0.56
C TRP A 9 -14.21 -0.51 0.06
N ALA A 10 -13.68 0.66 0.44
CA ALA A 10 -12.37 0.74 1.09
C ALA A 10 -12.36 0.00 2.44
N ALA A 11 -13.43 0.14 3.21
CA ALA A 11 -13.66 -0.61 4.45
C ALA A 11 -13.70 -2.13 4.21
N TYR A 12 -14.47 -2.57 3.23
CA TYR A 12 -14.58 -3.98 2.83
C TYR A 12 -13.23 -4.54 2.34
N ALA A 13 -12.56 -3.83 1.45
CA ALA A 13 -11.29 -4.25 0.87
C ALA A 13 -10.20 -4.33 1.94
N LEU A 14 -10.15 -3.37 2.87
CA LEU A 14 -9.28 -3.44 4.03
C LEU A 14 -9.58 -4.70 4.84
N ASN A 15 -10.83 -4.96 5.22
CA ASN A 15 -11.21 -6.18 5.97
C ASN A 15 -10.82 -7.48 5.23
N LYS A 16 -11.06 -7.58 3.92
CA LYS A 16 -10.78 -8.81 3.15
C LYS A 16 -9.31 -9.06 2.86
N THR A 17 -8.51 -8.01 2.69
CA THR A 17 -7.08 -8.13 2.39
C THR A 17 -6.21 -8.31 3.64
N ARG A 18 -6.83 -8.26 4.82
CA ARG A 18 -6.22 -8.55 6.12
C ARG A 18 -6.01 -10.06 6.40
N LEU A 19 -5.63 -10.91 5.42
CA LEU A 19 -5.52 -12.38 5.61
C LEU A 19 -4.14 -13.05 5.32
N LEU A 20 -3.02 -12.35 5.47
CA LEU A 20 -1.67 -12.95 5.53
C LEU A 20 -1.17 -13.28 6.94
N LYS A 21 -0.72 -14.51 7.16
CA LYS A 21 0.10 -14.84 8.34
C LYS A 21 1.45 -14.12 8.19
N GLU A 22 1.80 -13.25 9.13
CA GLU A 22 3.17 -12.73 9.28
C GLU A 22 3.94 -13.70 10.19
N GLU A 23 5.14 -14.12 9.77
CA GLU A 23 6.04 -14.86 10.64
C GLU A 23 6.59 -13.89 11.71
N HIS A 24 6.32 -14.16 12.98
CA HIS A 24 6.84 -13.42 14.14
C HIS A 24 6.51 -11.91 14.16
N PRO A 25 5.22 -11.52 14.26
CA PRO A 25 4.87 -10.10 14.34
C PRO A 25 5.41 -9.49 15.64
N VAL A 26 6.23 -8.44 15.50
CA VAL A 26 6.67 -7.57 16.59
C VAL A 26 6.13 -6.16 16.38
N ASN A 27 5.60 -5.53 17.43
CA ASN A 27 5.14 -4.15 17.37
C ASN A 27 6.31 -3.15 17.48
N SER A 28 6.01 -1.84 17.47
CA SER A 28 7.00 -0.78 17.64
C SER A 28 7.76 -0.85 18.98
N LEU A 29 7.21 -1.53 19.99
CA LEU A 29 7.80 -1.73 21.32
C LEU A 29 8.64 -3.02 21.42
N GLY A 30 8.81 -3.76 20.31
CA GLY A 30 9.57 -5.02 20.29
C GLY A 30 8.83 -6.20 20.95
N GLN A 31 7.55 -6.05 21.26
CA GLN A 31 6.75 -7.11 21.90
C GLN A 31 6.27 -8.10 20.83
N GLN A 32 6.38 -9.40 21.11
CA GLN A 32 5.74 -10.43 20.29
C GLN A 32 4.23 -10.32 20.42
N ILE A 33 3.54 -10.27 19.29
CA ILE A 33 2.09 -10.19 19.26
C ILE A 33 1.55 -11.62 19.12
N THR A 34 0.68 -12.03 20.05
CA THR A 34 0.08 -13.38 20.13
C THR A 34 -0.72 -13.74 18.90
N ASP A 35 -1.52 -12.79 18.39
CA ASP A 35 -2.27 -12.88 17.14
C ASP A 35 -1.95 -11.67 16.24
N ARG A 36 -2.13 -11.82 14.93
CA ARG A 36 -1.83 -10.76 13.97
C ARG A 36 -2.69 -9.52 14.21
N GLN A 37 -2.06 -8.45 14.70
CA GLN A 37 -2.66 -7.12 14.81
C GLN A 37 -2.23 -6.24 13.64
N GLU A 38 -3.21 -5.68 12.93
CA GLU A 38 -2.97 -4.70 11.88
C GLU A 38 -2.73 -3.33 12.48
N PHE A 39 -1.62 -2.68 12.12
CA PHE A 39 -1.27 -1.35 12.56
C PHE A 39 -1.53 -0.37 11.42
N VAL A 40 -2.46 0.54 11.66
CA VAL A 40 -2.83 1.57 10.69
C VAL A 40 -2.76 2.93 11.34
N LEU A 41 -2.31 3.92 10.56
CA LEU A 41 -2.20 5.29 11.03
C LEU A 41 -3.45 6.10 10.70
N SER A 42 -4.01 6.73 11.73
CA SER A 42 -5.10 7.71 11.65
C SER A 42 -4.51 9.12 11.54
N PHE A 43 -4.49 9.64 10.32
CA PHE A 43 -3.95 10.99 10.03
C PHE A 43 -4.99 11.98 9.53
N LEU A 44 -6.20 11.50 9.21
CA LEU A 44 -7.33 12.33 8.80
C LEU A 44 -8.18 12.69 10.03
N PRO A 45 -8.81 13.87 10.06
CA PRO A 45 -9.72 14.24 11.15
C PRO A 45 -10.84 13.21 11.32
N LEU A 46 -11.26 12.94 12.56
CA LEU A 46 -12.37 12.02 12.84
C LEU A 46 -13.73 12.53 12.34
N ALA A 47 -13.83 13.83 12.03
CA ALA A 47 -14.95 14.41 11.32
C ALA A 47 -15.08 13.89 9.87
N HIS A 48 -14.00 13.37 9.29
CA HIS A 48 -13.96 12.87 7.93
C HIS A 48 -14.45 11.41 7.87
N ILE A 49 -15.58 11.18 7.18
CA ILE A 49 -16.26 9.87 7.14
C ILE A 49 -15.35 8.72 6.70
N TYR A 50 -14.45 8.96 5.74
CA TYR A 50 -13.50 7.94 5.28
C TYR A 50 -12.63 7.39 6.42
N MET A 51 -12.09 8.27 7.27
CA MET A 51 -11.24 7.85 8.39
C MET A 51 -12.08 7.20 9.48
N ARG A 52 -13.25 7.76 9.79
CA ARG A 52 -14.16 7.21 10.79
C ARG A 52 -14.58 5.78 10.44
N SER A 53 -14.95 5.52 9.19
CA SER A 53 -15.34 4.18 8.73
C SER A 53 -14.19 3.18 8.81
N LEU A 54 -13.00 3.56 8.33
CA LEU A 54 -11.84 2.67 8.37
C LEU A 54 -11.34 2.43 9.78
N GLN A 55 -11.41 3.44 10.64
CA GLN A 55 -11.11 3.30 12.07
C GLN A 55 -12.09 2.33 12.75
N GLY A 56 -13.38 2.41 12.42
CA GLY A 56 -14.38 1.45 12.90
C GLY A 56 -14.03 0.01 12.51
N VAL A 57 -13.67 -0.23 11.24
CA VAL A 57 -13.19 -1.55 10.78
C VAL A 57 -11.91 -1.99 11.50
N GLN A 58 -10.98 -1.07 11.77
CA GLN A 58 -9.79 -1.41 12.54
C GLN A 58 -10.14 -1.88 13.96
N ILE A 59 -11.03 -1.17 14.65
CA ILE A 59 -11.46 -1.49 16.01
C ILE A 59 -12.24 -2.81 16.05
N CYS A 60 -13.22 -3.00 15.17
CA CYS A 60 -14.04 -4.22 15.13
C CYS A 60 -13.22 -5.49 14.87
N ASP A 61 -12.12 -5.37 14.12
CA ASP A 61 -11.24 -6.50 13.78
C ASP A 61 -10.05 -6.65 14.75
N GLY A 62 -10.00 -5.91 15.86
CA GLY A 62 -8.90 -5.99 16.84
C GLY A 62 -7.56 -5.39 16.37
N GLY A 63 -7.57 -4.53 15.36
CA GLY A 63 -6.41 -3.78 14.87
C GLY A 63 -5.93 -2.71 15.85
N ALA A 64 -4.67 -2.29 15.69
CA ALA A 64 -4.08 -1.15 16.37
C ALA A 64 -4.12 0.10 15.50
N LEU A 65 -4.40 1.23 16.14
CA LEU A 65 -4.48 2.54 15.51
C LEU A 65 -3.45 3.48 16.12
N GLY A 66 -2.53 3.96 15.30
CA GLY A 66 -1.66 5.08 15.67
C GLY A 66 -2.32 6.41 15.29
N TYR A 67 -2.03 7.47 16.03
CA TYR A 67 -2.47 8.83 15.71
C TYR A 67 -1.24 9.67 15.39
N ILE A 68 -1.34 10.52 14.37
CA ILE A 68 -0.22 11.38 13.97
C ILE A 68 0.14 12.37 15.06
N HIS A 69 1.42 12.71 15.18
CA HIS A 69 1.84 13.83 16.01
C HIS A 69 1.80 15.12 15.16
N GLY A 70 0.88 16.03 15.47
CA GLY A 70 0.83 17.35 14.83
C GLY A 70 0.22 17.35 13.41
N SER A 71 1.06 17.42 12.37
CA SER A 71 0.60 17.76 11.01
C SER A 71 0.97 16.71 9.96
N THR A 72 0.35 16.76 8.78
CA THR A 72 0.69 15.84 7.66
C THR A 72 2.14 15.94 7.16
N ASN A 73 2.91 16.95 7.60
CA ASN A 73 4.33 17.08 7.24
C ASN A 73 5.22 16.06 7.99
N THR A 74 4.80 15.62 9.18
CA THR A 74 5.51 14.63 10.01
C THR A 74 4.99 13.20 9.78
N LEU A 75 4.00 13.05 8.90
CA LEU A 75 3.33 11.78 8.60
C LEU A 75 4.28 10.62 8.32
N LEU A 76 5.34 10.85 7.55
CA LEU A 76 6.27 9.78 7.19
C LEU A 76 7.10 9.29 8.38
N ALA A 77 7.44 10.20 9.31
CA ALA A 77 8.15 9.84 10.53
C ALA A 77 7.24 8.98 11.44
N ASP A 78 5.98 9.40 11.61
CA ASP A 78 4.97 8.62 12.34
C ASP A 78 4.76 7.22 11.74
N VAL A 79 4.65 7.15 10.41
CA VAL A 79 4.51 5.90 9.66
C VAL A 79 5.72 4.98 9.87
N GLN A 80 6.93 5.54 9.85
CA GLN A 80 8.17 4.79 10.02
C GLN A 80 8.28 4.25 11.45
N GLU A 81 7.95 5.07 12.45
CA GLU A 81 8.00 4.71 13.87
C GLU A 81 6.97 3.62 14.22
N LEU A 82 5.72 3.79 13.78
CA LEU A 82 4.65 2.84 14.04
C LEU A 82 4.82 1.52 13.28
N ARG A 83 5.69 1.49 12.27
CA ARG A 83 5.92 0.33 11.39
C ARG A 83 4.59 -0.26 10.92
N ILE A 84 3.79 0.58 10.28
CA ILE A 84 2.43 0.24 9.85
C ILE A 84 2.42 -1.01 8.95
N THR A 85 1.32 -1.73 8.98
CA THR A 85 1.11 -2.95 8.19
C THR A 85 0.22 -2.70 6.98
N ALA A 86 -0.68 -1.73 7.09
CA ALA A 86 -1.49 -1.21 5.99
C ALA A 86 -1.51 0.33 6.01
N PHE A 87 -1.45 0.92 4.81
CA PHE A 87 -1.44 2.38 4.65
C PHE A 87 -2.76 2.85 4.03
N ILE A 88 -3.61 3.48 4.84
CA ILE A 88 -4.76 4.22 4.32
C ILE A 88 -4.23 5.52 3.72
N LEU A 89 -4.60 5.82 2.48
CA LEU A 89 -4.13 6.95 1.72
C LEU A 89 -5.28 7.68 1.04
N VAL A 90 -5.00 8.90 0.60
CA VAL A 90 -5.84 9.64 -0.34
C VAL A 90 -4.97 10.04 -1.54
N PRO A 91 -5.55 10.25 -2.74
CA PRO A 91 -4.77 10.52 -3.96
C PRO A 91 -3.78 11.67 -3.82
N ARG A 92 -4.13 12.72 -3.06
CA ARG A 92 -3.24 13.87 -2.81
C ARG A 92 -1.96 13.49 -2.07
N ILE A 93 -2.01 12.53 -1.15
CA ILE A 93 -0.81 12.06 -0.43
C ILE A 93 0.06 11.23 -1.36
N ILE A 94 -0.55 10.37 -2.20
CA ILE A 94 0.18 9.60 -3.21
C ILE A 94 0.90 10.53 -4.19
N GLN A 95 0.23 11.57 -4.68
CA GLN A 95 0.84 12.60 -5.55
C GLN A 95 2.03 13.26 -4.85
N LYS A 96 1.87 13.71 -3.60
CA LYS A 96 2.97 14.31 -2.83
C LYS A 96 4.17 13.37 -2.67
N VAL A 97 3.93 12.09 -2.42
CA VAL A 97 5.01 11.08 -2.32
C VAL A 97 5.72 10.91 -3.65
N TYR A 98 4.96 10.82 -4.75
CA TYR A 98 5.50 10.75 -6.10
C TYR A 98 6.36 11.98 -6.43
N ASP A 99 5.84 13.18 -6.19
CA ASP A 99 6.53 14.45 -6.47
C ASP A 99 7.80 14.55 -5.63
N GLY A 100 7.72 14.24 -4.32
CA GLY A 100 8.86 14.28 -3.42
C GLY A 100 9.98 13.33 -3.82
N ILE A 101 9.64 12.11 -4.26
CA ILE A 101 10.64 11.15 -4.76
C ILE A 101 11.20 11.61 -6.11
N SER A 102 10.35 12.10 -7.01
CA SER A 102 10.76 12.57 -8.34
C SER A 102 11.72 13.75 -8.25
N THR A 103 11.41 14.76 -7.43
CA THR A 103 12.31 15.89 -7.16
C THR A 103 13.64 15.43 -6.54
N LYS A 104 13.61 14.47 -5.60
CA LYS A 104 14.84 13.93 -5.01
C LYS A 104 15.68 13.18 -6.04
N LEU A 105 15.04 12.50 -6.98
CA LEU A 105 15.71 11.80 -8.06
C LEU A 105 16.34 12.79 -9.05
N GLU A 106 15.62 13.82 -9.46
CA GLU A 106 16.10 14.87 -10.37
C GLU A 106 17.32 15.62 -9.81
N ARG A 107 17.38 15.82 -8.49
CA ARG A 107 18.54 16.42 -7.81
C ARG A 107 19.71 15.46 -7.59
N SER A 108 19.52 14.16 -7.84
CA SER A 108 20.57 13.15 -7.66
C SER A 108 21.50 13.07 -8.87
N SER A 109 22.66 12.44 -8.71
CA SER A 109 23.63 12.29 -9.81
C SER A 109 23.05 11.54 -11.01
N PHE A 110 23.54 11.86 -12.21
CA PHE A 110 23.11 11.23 -13.46
C PHE A 110 23.12 9.70 -13.41
N LEU A 111 24.14 9.10 -12.78
CA LEU A 111 24.24 7.65 -12.59
C LEU A 111 23.09 7.09 -11.75
N LYS A 112 22.71 7.77 -10.65
CA LYS A 112 21.59 7.36 -9.80
C LYS A 112 20.26 7.45 -10.54
N GLN A 113 20.08 8.51 -11.34
CA GLN A 113 18.90 8.67 -12.18
C GLN A 113 18.79 7.56 -13.23
N ALA A 114 19.86 7.28 -13.95
CA ALA A 114 19.90 6.24 -14.97
C ALA A 114 19.65 4.85 -14.37
N LEU A 115 20.26 4.56 -13.21
CA LEU A 115 20.06 3.31 -12.49
C LEU A 115 18.61 3.15 -12.02
N PHE A 116 18.01 4.20 -11.44
CA PHE A 116 16.61 4.18 -11.04
C PHE A 116 15.68 3.95 -12.23
N LYS A 117 15.86 4.70 -13.33
CA LYS A 117 15.04 4.55 -14.54
C LYS A 117 15.13 3.13 -15.11
N LYS A 118 16.32 2.56 -15.21
CA LYS A 118 16.53 1.19 -15.69
C LYS A 118 15.88 0.15 -14.76
N ALA A 119 16.08 0.29 -13.45
CA ALA A 119 15.51 -0.63 -12.47
C ALA A 119 13.98 -0.52 -12.39
N TYR A 120 13.43 0.69 -12.47
CA TYR A 120 11.99 0.95 -12.50
C TYR A 120 11.35 0.35 -13.74
N ALA A 121 11.94 0.53 -14.93
CA ALA A 121 11.44 -0.06 -16.17
C ALA A 121 11.40 -1.61 -16.10
N ALA A 122 12.42 -2.24 -15.52
CA ALA A 122 12.44 -3.69 -15.30
C ALA A 122 11.30 -4.15 -14.38
N ARG A 123 11.08 -3.46 -13.26
CA ARG A 123 9.97 -3.75 -12.34
C ARG A 123 8.60 -3.47 -12.94
N LEU A 124 8.46 -2.41 -13.73
CA LEU A 124 7.22 -2.04 -14.43
C LEU A 124 6.82 -3.12 -15.43
N LYS A 125 7.77 -3.67 -16.19
CA LYS A 125 7.52 -4.79 -17.11
C LYS A 125 6.98 -6.02 -16.37
N MET A 126 7.60 -6.38 -15.24
CA MET A 126 7.14 -7.49 -14.41
C MET A 126 5.75 -7.22 -13.82
N PHE A 127 5.52 -6.02 -13.28
CA PHE A 127 4.25 -5.61 -12.69
C PHE A 127 3.11 -5.70 -13.71
N LYS A 128 3.30 -5.18 -14.92
CA LYS A 128 2.29 -5.25 -15.99
C LYS A 128 2.03 -6.67 -16.47
N ALA A 129 3.06 -7.52 -16.55
CA ALA A 129 2.90 -8.93 -16.91
C ALA A 129 2.02 -9.68 -15.88
N GLU A 130 2.22 -9.39 -14.60
CA GLU A 130 1.37 -9.95 -13.54
C GLU A 130 -0.06 -9.44 -13.64
N LEU A 131 -0.28 -8.13 -13.84
CA LEU A 131 -1.65 -7.60 -14.03
C LEU A 131 -2.39 -8.27 -15.19
N ILE A 132 -1.71 -8.51 -16.32
CA ILE A 132 -2.29 -9.21 -17.47
C ILE A 132 -2.65 -10.67 -17.11
N LYS A 133 -1.78 -11.37 -16.38
CA LYS A 133 -2.03 -12.74 -15.93
C LYS A 133 -3.26 -12.82 -15.03
N ILE A 134 -3.38 -11.87 -14.11
CA ILE A 134 -4.54 -11.69 -13.22
C ILE A 134 -5.81 -11.43 -14.02
N GLN A 135 -5.77 -10.49 -14.97
CA GLN A 135 -6.92 -10.17 -15.80
C GLN A 135 -7.38 -11.40 -16.59
N LYS A 136 -6.44 -12.16 -17.17
CA LYS A 136 -6.75 -13.42 -17.86
C LYS A 136 -7.40 -14.43 -16.93
N GLN A 137 -6.87 -14.63 -15.72
CA GLN A 137 -7.44 -15.56 -14.74
C GLN A 137 -8.88 -15.17 -14.38
N PHE A 138 -9.15 -13.88 -14.17
CA PHE A 138 -10.51 -13.40 -13.93
C PHE A 138 -11.45 -13.65 -15.10
N LEU A 139 -11.02 -13.33 -16.32
CA LEU A 139 -11.81 -13.56 -17.53
C LEU A 139 -12.13 -15.05 -17.69
N THR A 140 -11.15 -15.94 -17.46
CA THR A 140 -11.38 -17.39 -17.47
C THR A 140 -12.40 -17.81 -16.41
N SER A 141 -12.30 -17.30 -15.19
CA SER A 141 -13.26 -17.63 -14.13
C SER A 141 -14.67 -17.11 -14.43
N TYR A 142 -14.79 -15.88 -14.95
CA TYR A 142 -16.04 -15.29 -15.38
C TYR A 142 -16.70 -16.11 -16.49
N ASN A 143 -15.95 -16.45 -17.54
CA ASN A 143 -16.45 -17.25 -18.67
C ASN A 143 -16.90 -18.65 -18.23
N ASN A 144 -16.16 -19.26 -17.29
CA ASN A 144 -16.49 -20.57 -16.76
C ASN A 144 -17.57 -20.54 -15.66
N LYS A 145 -18.16 -19.36 -15.36
CA LYS A 145 -19.11 -19.15 -14.25
C LYS A 145 -18.62 -19.72 -12.92
N THR A 146 -17.31 -19.73 -12.73
CA THR A 146 -16.66 -20.19 -11.49
C THR A 146 -16.33 -18.97 -10.65
N THR A 147 -16.39 -19.11 -9.33
CA THR A 147 -15.82 -18.10 -8.46
C THR A 147 -14.32 -18.03 -8.74
N PRO A 148 -13.77 -16.88 -9.18
CA PRO A 148 -12.32 -16.74 -9.23
C PRO A 148 -11.82 -17.03 -7.83
N LYS A 149 -10.87 -17.96 -7.70
CA LYS A 149 -10.16 -18.16 -6.44
C LYS A 149 -9.78 -16.77 -5.93
N PRO A 150 -10.08 -16.40 -4.68
CA PRO A 150 -9.76 -15.09 -4.16
C PRO A 150 -8.32 -14.83 -4.53
N LEU A 151 -8.19 -13.79 -5.34
CA LEU A 151 -6.98 -13.37 -5.96
C LEU A 151 -5.82 -13.57 -4.98
N GLN A 152 -4.90 -14.49 -5.31
CA GLN A 152 -3.74 -14.76 -4.46
C GLN A 152 -2.78 -13.56 -4.36
N PHE A 153 -3.18 -12.36 -4.80
CA PHE A 153 -2.62 -11.10 -4.29
C PHE A 153 -2.58 -11.07 -2.76
N VAL A 154 -3.55 -11.74 -2.12
CA VAL A 154 -3.57 -11.83 -0.67
C VAL A 154 -2.51 -12.80 -0.16
N ASN A 155 -2.11 -13.88 -0.85
CA ASN A 155 -1.14 -14.84 -0.29
C ASN A 155 0.34 -14.52 -0.53
N GLN A 156 0.66 -13.58 -1.43
CA GLN A 156 2.00 -12.98 -1.52
C GLN A 156 1.84 -11.49 -1.81
N ALA A 157 1.64 -10.68 -0.76
CA ALA A 157 1.45 -9.23 -0.88
C ALA A 157 2.64 -8.46 -1.47
N ARG A 158 3.70 -9.17 -1.90
CA ARG A 158 4.93 -8.62 -2.46
C ARG A 158 5.26 -9.38 -3.73
N LEU A 159 5.46 -8.63 -4.82
CA LEU A 159 6.04 -9.20 -6.01
C LEU A 159 7.52 -9.52 -5.74
N ASN A 160 7.93 -10.71 -6.16
CA ASN A 160 9.33 -11.13 -6.08
C ASN A 160 10.11 -10.50 -7.25
N TYR A 161 10.42 -9.21 -7.12
CA TYR A 161 11.25 -8.50 -8.09
C TYR A 161 12.68 -9.02 -8.12
N GLN A 162 13.35 -8.84 -9.26
CA GLN A 162 14.75 -9.22 -9.42
C GLN A 162 15.63 -8.58 -8.33
N LYS A 163 16.48 -9.40 -7.69
CA LYS A 163 17.39 -8.97 -6.60
C LYS A 163 18.27 -7.78 -7.00
N THR A 164 18.65 -7.67 -8.27
CA THR A 164 19.42 -6.55 -8.83
C THR A 164 18.72 -5.20 -8.66
N THR A 165 17.39 -5.17 -8.73
CA THR A 165 16.60 -3.94 -8.53
C THR A 165 16.49 -3.56 -7.05
N ASN A 166 16.68 -4.51 -6.13
CA ASN A 166 16.52 -4.28 -4.70
C ASN A 166 17.55 -3.28 -4.15
N LEU A 167 18.73 -3.16 -4.77
CA LEU A 167 19.73 -2.15 -4.38
C LEU A 167 19.15 -0.73 -4.41
N VAL A 168 18.30 -0.44 -5.40
CA VAL A 168 17.66 0.87 -5.56
C VAL A 168 16.42 1.00 -4.67
N PHE A 169 15.62 -0.07 -4.58
CA PHE A 169 14.28 0.03 -4.03
C PHE A 169 14.15 -0.41 -2.57
N ASN A 170 15.15 -1.05 -1.97
CA ASN A 170 15.09 -1.50 -0.57
C ASN A 170 14.89 -0.37 0.44
N GLN A 171 15.14 0.88 0.06
CA GLN A 171 14.90 2.05 0.89
C GLN A 171 13.41 2.40 1.03
N PHE A 172 12.57 2.17 0.00
CA PHE A 172 11.18 2.64 0.03
C PHE A 172 10.30 1.87 1.03
N PRO A 173 10.32 0.52 1.09
CA PRO A 173 9.58 -0.20 2.12
C PRO A 173 10.00 0.20 3.54
N LYS A 174 11.28 0.54 3.75
CA LYS A 174 11.80 1.01 5.04
C LYS A 174 11.22 2.36 5.46
N MET A 175 10.90 3.24 4.50
CA MET A 175 10.19 4.48 4.78
C MET A 175 8.78 4.24 5.34
N LEU A 176 8.20 3.05 5.13
CA LEU A 176 6.93 2.61 5.72
C LEU A 176 7.13 1.68 6.94
N GLY A 177 8.34 1.67 7.51
CA GLY A 177 8.73 0.81 8.63
C GLY A 177 8.90 -0.69 8.30
N GLY A 178 8.94 -1.04 7.01
CA GLY A 178 9.36 -2.35 6.50
C GLY A 178 8.30 -3.45 6.49
N ARG A 179 7.17 -3.24 7.16
CA ARG A 179 6.07 -4.22 7.31
C ARG A 179 4.84 -3.90 6.47
N CYS A 180 4.76 -2.67 5.95
CA CYS A 180 3.66 -2.26 5.10
C CYS A 180 3.62 -3.14 3.84
N ARG A 181 2.42 -3.62 3.53
CA ARG A 181 2.17 -4.56 2.41
C ARG A 181 0.97 -4.17 1.56
N ILE A 182 0.04 -3.40 2.11
CA ILE A 182 -1.18 -2.97 1.44
C ILE A 182 -1.29 -1.46 1.59
N ALA A 183 -1.70 -0.80 0.52
CA ALA A 183 -2.20 0.56 0.60
C ALA A 183 -3.64 0.59 0.10
N VAL A 184 -4.52 1.30 0.80
CA VAL A 184 -5.91 1.51 0.38
C VAL A 184 -6.07 2.99 0.10
N THR A 185 -6.54 3.33 -1.08
CA THR A 185 -6.86 4.70 -1.47
C THR A 185 -8.31 4.80 -1.89
N GLY A 186 -8.92 5.96 -1.64
CA GLY A 186 -10.28 6.29 -2.06
C GLY A 186 -10.49 7.80 -2.03
N SER A 187 -11.73 8.25 -2.18
CA SER A 187 -12.16 9.67 -2.15
C SER A 187 -12.09 10.43 -3.47
N ALA A 188 -11.14 10.09 -4.33
CA ALA A 188 -10.94 10.72 -5.62
C ALA A 188 -10.21 9.77 -6.58
N PRO A 189 -10.32 9.99 -7.91
CA PRO A 189 -9.61 9.18 -8.89
C PRO A 189 -8.09 9.34 -8.73
N LEU A 190 -7.37 8.22 -8.80
CA LEU A 190 -5.92 8.20 -8.88
C LEU A 190 -5.49 7.93 -10.32
N SER A 191 -4.44 8.61 -10.80
CA SER A 191 -3.90 8.25 -12.11
C SER A 191 -3.12 6.94 -12.03
N GLN A 192 -3.22 6.13 -13.08
CA GLN A 192 -2.55 4.84 -13.17
C GLN A 192 -1.04 4.96 -12.90
N THR A 193 -0.38 5.99 -13.43
CA THR A 193 1.05 6.23 -13.24
C THR A 193 1.42 6.36 -11.76
N HIS A 194 0.64 7.11 -10.98
CA HIS A 194 0.91 7.29 -9.55
C HIS A 194 0.66 5.99 -8.77
N GLY A 195 -0.39 5.24 -9.13
CA GLY A 195 -0.70 3.97 -8.49
C GLY A 195 0.33 2.87 -8.77
N GLU A 196 0.74 2.75 -10.04
CA GLU A 196 1.83 1.85 -10.46
C GLU A 196 3.13 2.20 -9.75
N PHE A 197 3.47 3.49 -9.70
CA PHE A 197 4.68 3.95 -9.03
C PHE A 197 4.70 3.57 -7.56
N MET A 198 3.61 3.79 -6.83
CA MET A 198 3.50 3.41 -5.41
C MET A 198 3.66 1.89 -5.23
N SER A 199 2.94 1.11 -6.03
CA SER A 199 2.96 -0.36 -5.95
C SER A 199 4.36 -0.91 -6.22
N ILE A 200 5.06 -0.38 -7.23
CA ILE A 200 6.39 -0.83 -7.67
C ILE A 200 7.48 -0.39 -6.70
N CYS A 201 7.48 0.88 -6.28
CA CYS A 201 8.55 1.43 -5.46
C CYS A 201 8.51 0.84 -4.06
N PHE A 202 7.33 0.83 -3.45
CA PHE A 202 7.14 0.37 -2.07
C PHE A 202 6.85 -1.14 -1.97
N ASN A 203 6.73 -1.84 -3.11
CA ASN A 203 6.36 -3.26 -3.17
C ASN A 203 5.13 -3.57 -2.32
N LEU A 204 4.05 -2.84 -2.60
CA LEU A 204 2.78 -2.94 -1.89
C LEU A 204 1.64 -3.21 -2.88
N HIS A 205 0.55 -3.79 -2.37
CA HIS A 205 -0.69 -3.92 -3.11
C HIS A 205 -1.53 -2.65 -2.92
N LEU A 206 -1.65 -1.84 -3.97
CA LEU A 206 -2.52 -0.67 -3.95
C LEU A 206 -3.95 -1.06 -4.37
N ILE A 207 -4.88 -0.74 -3.48
CA ILE A 207 -6.30 -1.05 -3.58
C ILE A 207 -7.03 0.29 -3.73
N GLU A 208 -7.70 0.51 -4.86
CA GLU A 208 -8.41 1.77 -5.16
C GLU A 208 -9.93 1.59 -5.08
N GLY A 209 -10.57 2.38 -4.22
CA GLY A 209 -12.03 2.40 -4.06
C GLY A 209 -12.70 3.39 -5.00
N PHE A 210 -13.58 2.86 -5.86
CA PHE A 210 -14.35 3.58 -6.87
C PHE A 210 -15.75 3.98 -6.43
#